data_AF-I1JFE4-F1
#
_entry.id   AF-I1JFE4-F1
#
_cell.length_a   1.000
_cell.length_b   1.000
_cell.length_c   1.000
_cell.angle_alpha   90.00
_cell.angle_beta   90.00
_cell.angle_gamma   90.00
#
_symmetry.space_group_name_H-M   'P 1'
#
loop_
_entity.id
_entity.type
_entity.pdbx_description
1 polymer ?
#
loop_
_entity_poly.entity_id
_entity_poly.type
_entity_poly.pdbx_seq_one_letter_code
_entity_poly.pdbx_strand_id
1 'polypeptide(L)'
;MLFWGKCLICCFLLAGRKGFLDDQFSQLQKLQDESTPDFVIEVITMFFDDSENLLKNMARCLEQVPADFKQIDAHAHQYKGSSASIGAARVKNVCATFRAFCEAKNQEGCMRCLSQLQQEYSLLKNALQYLFSLQQQIKAAGGSIPTQ
;
A
#
# COMPACT_ATOMS: atom_id res chain seq x y z
N MET A 1 -2.77 21.12 -25.38
CA MET A 1 -1.82 20.07 -24.93
C MET A 1 -1.20 20.26 -23.54
N LEU A 2 -1.32 21.42 -22.86
CA LEU A 2 -0.59 21.69 -21.59
C LEU A 2 -1.39 21.49 -20.28
N PHE A 3 -2.69 21.19 -20.32
CA PHE A 3 -3.53 21.18 -19.12
C PHE A 3 -3.55 19.84 -18.35
N TRP A 4 -3.25 18.72 -19.01
CA TRP A 4 -3.43 17.39 -18.41
C TRP A 4 -2.22 16.93 -17.57
N GLY A 5 -0.98 17.29 -17.96
CA GLY A 5 0.24 16.92 -17.22
C GLY A 5 0.36 17.52 -15.82
N LYS A 6 -0.27 18.68 -15.56
CA LYS A 6 -0.27 19.32 -14.23
C LYS A 6 -1.17 18.61 -13.21
N CYS A 7 -2.18 17.87 -13.65
CA CYS A 7 -3.16 17.22 -12.77
C CYS A 7 -2.59 15.95 -12.10
N LEU A 8 -1.78 15.20 -12.86
CA LEU A 8 -1.15 13.94 -12.42
C LEU A 8 -0.06 14.17 -11.37
N ILE A 9 0.81 15.16 -11.60
CA ILE A 9 1.84 15.58 -10.64
C ILE A 9 1.18 16.06 -9.34
N CYS A 10 0.03 16.73 -9.43
CA CYS A 10 -0.71 17.19 -8.26
C CYS A 10 -1.26 16.01 -7.43
N CYS A 11 -1.82 14.97 -8.06
CA CYS A 11 -2.30 13.77 -7.36
C CYS A 11 -1.17 12.96 -6.70
N PHE A 12 -0.03 12.83 -7.38
CA PHE A 12 1.19 12.24 -6.83
C PHE A 12 1.71 13.02 -5.61
N LEU A 13 1.81 14.34 -5.72
CA LEU A 13 2.20 15.21 -4.62
C LEU A 13 1.20 15.14 -3.46
N LEU A 14 -0.09 14.93 -3.72
CA LEU A 14 -1.08 14.76 -2.66
C LEU A 14 -0.93 13.43 -1.92
N ALA A 15 -0.61 12.33 -2.62
CA ALA A 15 -0.31 11.05 -1.99
C ALA A 15 0.97 11.12 -1.12
N GLY A 16 2.02 11.78 -1.64
CA GLY A 16 3.26 12.04 -0.90
C GLY A 16 3.06 12.99 0.29
N ARG A 17 2.30 14.09 0.12
CA ARG A 17 1.99 15.05 1.21
C ARG A 17 1.12 14.44 2.31
N LYS A 18 0.26 13.47 1.98
CA LYS A 18 -0.52 12.70 2.96
C LYS A 18 0.27 11.53 3.58
N GLY A 19 1.53 11.33 3.17
CA GLY A 19 2.44 10.32 3.70
C GLY A 19 2.08 8.88 3.34
N PHE A 20 1.26 8.65 2.31
CA PHE A 20 0.88 7.29 1.92
C PHE A 20 2.02 6.54 1.25
N LEU A 21 2.80 7.26 0.44
CA LEU A 21 3.89 6.73 -0.36
C LEU A 21 5.21 7.38 0.06
N ASP A 22 6.27 6.59 0.21
CA ASP A 22 7.64 7.07 0.41
C ASP A 22 8.47 6.93 -0.89
N ASP A 23 9.76 7.27 -0.81
CA ASP A 23 10.68 7.29 -1.95
C ASP A 23 10.81 5.93 -2.66
N GLN A 24 10.47 4.83 -1.99
CA GLN A 24 10.49 3.50 -2.61
C GLN A 24 9.47 3.39 -3.75
N PHE A 25 8.34 4.11 -3.68
CA PHE A 25 7.38 4.11 -4.79
C PHE A 25 7.98 4.77 -6.03
N SER A 26 8.72 5.87 -5.87
CA SER A 26 9.44 6.50 -6.99
C SER A 26 10.52 5.59 -7.56
N GLN A 27 11.18 4.76 -6.74
CA GLN A 27 12.09 3.73 -7.26
C GLN A 27 11.36 2.65 -8.05
N LEU A 28 10.21 2.18 -7.58
CA LEU A 28 9.36 1.22 -8.30
C LEU A 28 8.94 1.76 -9.67
N GLN A 29 8.58 3.04 -9.75
CA GLN A 29 8.21 3.68 -11.02
C GLN A 29 9.35 3.71 -12.04
N LYS A 30 10.60 3.83 -11.60
CA LYS A 30 11.77 3.85 -12.50
C LYS A 30 12.05 2.50 -13.17
N LEU A 31 11.45 1.42 -12.66
CA LEU A 31 11.58 0.09 -13.25
C LEU A 31 10.62 -0.13 -14.44
N GLN A 32 9.63 0.75 -14.61
CA GLN A 32 8.71 0.70 -15.73
C GLN A 32 9.30 1.42 -16.94
N ASP A 33 9.24 0.77 -18.10
CA ASP A 33 9.69 1.31 -19.38
C ASP A 33 8.69 1.01 -20.52
N GLU A 34 9.07 1.35 -21.76
CA GLU A 34 8.24 1.12 -22.94
C GLU A 34 7.99 -0.37 -23.24
N SER A 35 8.88 -1.26 -22.79
CA SER A 35 8.73 -2.71 -22.95
C SER A 35 7.82 -3.33 -21.89
N THR A 36 7.61 -2.64 -20.77
CA THR A 36 6.82 -3.08 -19.62
C THR A 36 5.85 -2.00 -19.11
N PRO A 37 4.97 -1.45 -19.96
CA PRO A 37 4.23 -0.21 -19.71
C PRO A 37 3.22 -0.26 -18.55
N ASP A 38 2.91 -1.46 -18.03
CA ASP A 38 1.96 -1.69 -16.95
C ASP A 38 2.62 -2.28 -15.68
N PHE A 39 3.95 -2.38 -15.63
CA PHE A 39 4.69 -3.00 -14.52
C PHE A 39 4.26 -2.48 -13.13
N VAL A 40 4.15 -1.17 -12.95
CA VAL A 40 3.76 -0.60 -11.64
C VAL A 40 2.32 -0.99 -11.28
N ILE A 41 1.41 -1.02 -12.27
CA ILE A 41 0.01 -1.39 -12.04
C ILE A 41 -0.09 -2.85 -11.65
N GLU A 42 0.64 -3.73 -12.33
CA GLU A 42 0.69 -5.17 -12.02
C GLU A 42 1.21 -5.42 -10.61
N VAL A 43 2.35 -4.82 -10.25
CA VAL A 43 2.94 -4.97 -8.90
C VAL A 43 1.99 -4.47 -7.80
N ILE A 44 1.33 -3.33 -8.02
CA ILE A 44 0.39 -2.77 -7.04
C ILE A 44 -0.90 -3.62 -6.95
N THR A 45 -1.34 -4.20 -8.05
CA THR A 45 -2.51 -5.11 -8.06
C THR A 45 -2.20 -6.37 -7.24
N MET A 46 -1.03 -6.99 -7.48
CA MET A 46 -0.58 -8.14 -6.68
C MET A 46 -0.48 -7.79 -5.19
N PHE A 47 0.07 -6.62 -4.86
CA PHE A 47 0.13 -6.13 -3.48
C PHE A 47 -1.26 -6.07 -2.83
N PHE A 48 -2.29 -5.58 -3.53
CA PHE A 48 -3.64 -5.50 -2.98
C PHE A 48 -4.26 -6.88 -2.75
N ASP A 49 -4.06 -7.83 -3.67
CA ASP A 49 -4.57 -9.19 -3.52
C ASP A 49 -3.94 -9.89 -2.31
N ASP A 50 -2.61 -9.75 -2.14
CA ASP A 50 -1.89 -10.28 -0.99
C ASP A 50 -2.34 -9.62 0.33
N SER A 51 -2.57 -8.31 0.30
CA SER A 51 -2.99 -7.50 1.46
C SER A 51 -4.31 -8.00 2.04
N GLU A 52 -5.30 -8.33 1.20
CA GLU A 52 -6.60 -8.81 1.66
C GLU A 52 -6.49 -10.15 2.39
N ASN A 53 -5.64 -11.05 1.89
CA ASN A 53 -5.39 -12.34 2.52
C ASN A 53 -4.66 -12.17 3.85
N LEU A 54 -3.65 -11.30 3.91
CA LEU A 54 -2.90 -11.01 5.13
C LEU A 54 -3.80 -10.40 6.22
N LEU A 55 -4.63 -9.42 5.88
CA LEU A 55 -5.57 -8.79 6.82
C LEU A 55 -6.59 -9.81 7.38
N LYS A 56 -7.16 -10.66 6.50
CA LYS A 56 -8.08 -11.74 6.92
C LYS A 56 -7.41 -12.74 7.85
N ASN A 57 -6.18 -13.15 7.53
CA ASN A 57 -5.42 -14.09 8.35
C ASN A 57 -5.08 -13.51 9.73
N MET A 58 -4.64 -12.25 9.80
CA MET A 58 -4.39 -11.57 11.08
C MET A 58 -5.66 -11.47 11.94
N ALA A 59 -6.80 -11.13 11.33
CA ALA A 59 -8.10 -11.10 12.02
C ALA A 59 -8.45 -12.46 12.62
N ARG A 60 -8.36 -13.53 11.81
CA ARG A 60 -8.63 -14.90 12.25
C ARG A 60 -7.73 -15.35 13.41
N CYS A 61 -6.46 -14.92 13.42
CA CYS A 61 -5.54 -15.25 14.52
C CYS A 61 -5.88 -14.50 15.81
N LEU A 62 -6.40 -13.27 15.71
CA LEU A 62 -6.81 -12.46 16.85
C LEU A 62 -8.13 -12.91 17.48
N GLU A 63 -8.99 -13.56 16.72
CA GLU A 63 -10.25 -14.16 17.20
C GLU A 63 -10.04 -15.44 18.02
N GLN A 64 -8.86 -16.07 17.92
CA GLN A 64 -8.54 -17.28 18.69
C GLN A 64 -8.38 -16.98 20.19
N VAL A 65 -8.69 -17.98 21.03
CA VAL A 65 -8.55 -17.89 22.49
C VAL A 65 -7.69 -19.06 23.00
N PRO A 66 -6.45 -18.81 23.46
CA PRO A 66 -5.74 -17.54 23.41
C PRO A 66 -5.33 -17.15 21.98
N ALA A 67 -5.13 -15.86 21.72
CA ALA A 67 -4.70 -15.37 20.41
C ALA A 67 -3.30 -15.92 20.04
N ASP A 68 -3.12 -16.32 18.77
CA ASP A 68 -1.82 -16.81 18.28
C ASP A 68 -0.90 -15.65 17.88
N PHE A 69 -0.27 -15.03 18.88
CA PHE A 69 0.66 -13.90 18.67
C PHE A 69 1.85 -14.23 17.75
N LYS A 70 2.26 -15.49 17.67
CA LYS A 70 3.37 -15.89 16.80
C LYS A 70 2.94 -15.87 15.34
N GLN A 71 1.76 -16.38 15.04
CA GLN A 71 1.20 -16.34 13.69
C GLN A 71 0.83 -14.91 13.27
N ILE A 72 0.32 -14.10 14.20
CA ILE A 72 0.07 -12.67 13.96
C ILE A 72 1.36 -11.93 13.61
N ASP A 73 2.45 -12.11 14.40
CA ASP A 73 3.75 -11.47 14.10
C ASP A 73 4.29 -11.87 12.73
N ALA A 74 4.17 -13.16 12.36
CA ALA A 74 4.61 -13.65 11.06
C ALA A 74 3.86 -12.96 9.90
N HIS A 75 2.53 -12.84 10.00
CA HIS A 75 1.73 -12.12 9.01
C HIS A 75 2.05 -10.62 8.98
N ALA A 76 2.20 -9.98 10.14
CA ALA A 76 2.58 -8.57 10.22
C ALA A 76 4.00 -8.32 9.65
N HIS A 77 4.94 -9.25 9.84
CA HIS A 77 6.27 -9.19 9.25
C HIS A 77 6.24 -9.30 7.72
N GLN A 78 5.50 -10.28 7.19
CA GLN A 78 5.31 -10.41 5.75
C GLN A 78 4.67 -9.14 5.16
N TYR A 79 3.63 -8.62 5.82
CA TYR A 79 2.93 -7.44 5.32
C TYR A 79 3.79 -6.18 5.39
N LYS A 80 4.62 -6.04 6.44
CA LYS A 80 5.64 -4.98 6.54
C LYS A 80 6.59 -5.02 5.34
N GLY A 81 7.10 -6.21 4.99
CA GLY A 81 8.02 -6.38 3.86
C GLY A 81 7.38 -6.02 2.52
N SER A 82 6.19 -6.54 2.26
CA SER A 82 5.42 -6.26 1.04
C SER A 82 5.03 -4.78 0.94
N SER A 83 4.61 -4.15 2.05
CA SER A 83 4.33 -2.71 2.07
C SER A 83 5.58 -1.87 1.86
N ALA A 84 6.72 -2.30 2.38
CA ALA A 84 7.98 -1.61 2.18
C ALA A 84 8.42 -1.66 0.72
N SER A 85 8.29 -2.80 0.02
CA SER A 85 8.77 -2.94 -1.36
C SER A 85 8.03 -2.03 -2.37
N ILE A 86 6.77 -1.68 -2.10
CA ILE A 86 5.99 -0.76 -2.92
C ILE A 86 5.97 0.70 -2.39
N GLY A 87 6.65 0.96 -1.27
CA GLY A 87 6.66 2.27 -0.62
C GLY A 87 5.39 2.68 0.11
N ALA A 88 4.53 1.73 0.50
CA ALA A 88 3.33 1.98 1.31
C ALA A 88 3.69 2.32 2.77
N ALA A 89 4.15 3.55 2.98
CA ALA A 89 4.82 3.99 4.19
C ALA A 89 3.95 3.85 5.45
N ARG A 90 2.69 4.28 5.41
CA ARG A 90 1.78 4.21 6.57
C ARG A 90 1.44 2.78 6.94
N VAL A 91 1.15 1.92 5.97
CA VAL A 91 0.89 0.49 6.21
C VAL A 91 2.11 -0.20 6.81
N LYS A 92 3.30 0.04 6.24
CA LYS A 92 4.60 -0.44 6.75
C LYS A 92 4.81 -0.04 8.22
N ASN A 93 4.52 1.21 8.57
CA ASN A 93 4.72 1.73 9.92
C ASN A 93 3.75 1.09 10.93
N VAL A 94 2.47 0.92 10.57
CA VAL A 94 1.51 0.24 11.45
C VAL A 94 1.90 -1.23 11.64
N CYS A 95 2.39 -1.91 10.59
CA CYS A 95 2.90 -3.27 10.73
C CYS A 95 4.06 -3.34 11.73
N ALA A 96 5.00 -2.37 11.72
CA ALA A 96 6.09 -2.32 12.69
C ALA A 96 5.58 -2.21 14.14
N THR A 97 4.59 -1.34 14.38
CA THR A 97 3.93 -1.21 15.70
C THR A 97 3.19 -2.48 16.11
N PHE A 98 2.50 -3.13 15.16
CA PHE A 98 1.77 -4.38 15.41
C PHE A 98 2.72 -5.47 15.92
N ARG A 99 3.89 -5.62 15.29
CA ARG A 99 4.90 -6.59 15.73
C ARG A 99 5.37 -6.35 17.16
N ALA A 100 5.59 -5.09 17.56
CA ALA A 100 5.94 -4.75 18.93
C ALA A 100 4.84 -5.17 19.94
N PHE A 101 3.55 -5.04 19.57
CA PHE A 101 2.45 -5.55 20.41
C PHE A 101 2.35 -7.07 20.42
N CYS A 102 2.73 -7.76 19.34
CA CYS A 102 2.81 -9.22 19.31
C CYS A 102 3.91 -9.73 20.27
N GLU A 103 5.09 -9.11 20.25
CA GLU A 103 6.19 -9.41 21.17
C GLU A 103 5.77 -9.19 22.63
N ALA A 104 5.04 -8.11 22.90
CA ALA A 104 4.49 -7.80 24.22
C ALA A 104 3.24 -8.63 24.60
N LYS A 105 2.74 -9.50 23.71
CA LYS A 105 1.48 -10.26 23.86
C LYS A 105 0.27 -9.39 24.23
N ASN A 106 0.23 -8.17 23.70
CA ASN A 106 -0.83 -7.20 23.98
C ASN A 106 -1.98 -7.34 22.95
N GLN A 107 -3.00 -8.14 23.29
CA GLN A 107 -4.13 -8.41 22.39
C GLN A 107 -4.90 -7.12 22.02
N GLU A 108 -5.12 -6.22 22.97
CA GLU A 108 -5.82 -4.96 22.71
C GLU A 108 -5.04 -4.06 21.74
N GLY A 109 -3.72 -3.95 21.94
CA GLY A 109 -2.83 -3.24 21.03
C GLY A 109 -2.86 -3.84 19.62
N CYS A 110 -2.82 -5.17 19.51
CA CYS A 110 -2.96 -5.88 18.25
C CYS A 110 -4.30 -5.62 17.55
N MET A 111 -5.42 -5.62 18.28
CA MET A 111 -6.74 -5.32 17.71
C MET A 111 -6.81 -3.89 17.16
N ARG A 112 -6.26 -2.90 17.88
CA ARG A 112 -6.17 -1.51 17.42
C ARG A 112 -5.30 -1.41 16.16
N CYS A 113 -4.15 -2.10 16.13
CA CYS A 113 -3.29 -2.14 14.95
C CYS A 113 -3.97 -2.77 13.74
N LEU A 114 -4.75 -3.85 13.92
CA LEU A 114 -5.50 -4.47 12.83
C LEU A 114 -6.54 -3.51 12.24
N SER A 115 -7.31 -2.84 13.09
CA SER A 115 -8.28 -1.82 12.65
C SER A 115 -7.60 -0.67 11.89
N GLN A 116 -6.47 -0.20 12.42
CA GLN A 116 -5.68 0.84 11.76
C GLN A 116 -5.10 0.35 10.41
N LEU A 117 -4.61 -0.88 10.32
CA LEU A 117 -4.12 -1.45 9.06
C LEU A 117 -5.21 -1.49 8.00
N GLN A 118 -6.42 -1.91 8.35
CA GLN A 118 -7.56 -1.94 7.41
C GLN A 118 -7.89 -0.54 6.89
N GLN A 119 -7.87 0.47 7.77
CA GLN A 119 -8.09 1.86 7.38
C GLN A 119 -6.98 2.38 6.46
N GLU A 120 -5.72 2.18 6.83
CA GLU A 120 -4.57 2.66 6.06
C GLU A 120 -4.48 1.99 4.69
N TYR A 121 -4.72 0.68 4.64
CA TYR A 121 -4.83 -0.09 3.41
C TYR A 121 -5.94 0.46 2.50
N SER A 122 -7.16 0.68 3.05
CA SER A 122 -8.29 1.20 2.26
C SER A 122 -7.99 2.59 1.68
N LEU A 123 -7.41 3.48 2.49
CA LEU A 123 -7.03 4.81 2.03
C LEU A 123 -5.99 4.76 0.91
N LEU A 124 -4.96 3.92 1.06
CA LEU A 124 -3.94 3.69 0.04
C LEU A 124 -4.55 3.12 -1.26
N LYS A 125 -5.36 2.07 -1.14
CA LYS A 125 -6.03 1.42 -2.27
C LYS A 125 -6.87 2.40 -3.06
N ASN A 126 -7.72 3.16 -2.39
CA ASN A 126 -8.56 4.18 -3.03
C ASN A 126 -7.71 5.26 -3.72
N ALA A 127 -6.63 5.71 -3.09
CA ALA A 127 -5.74 6.73 -3.66
C ALA A 127 -5.05 6.23 -4.95
N LEU A 128 -4.49 5.02 -4.93
CA LEU A 128 -3.79 4.44 -6.07
C LEU A 128 -4.75 4.04 -7.20
N GLN A 129 -5.93 3.48 -6.90
CA GLN A 129 -6.95 3.18 -7.90
C GLN A 129 -7.44 4.45 -8.61
N TYR A 130 -7.68 5.53 -7.85
CA TYR A 130 -8.03 6.81 -8.44
C TYR A 130 -6.92 7.31 -9.38
N LEU A 131 -5.67 7.24 -8.93
CA LEU A 131 -4.50 7.66 -9.71
C LEU A 131 -4.36 6.85 -11.01
N PHE A 132 -4.49 5.53 -10.97
CA PHE A 132 -4.43 4.68 -12.17
C PHE A 132 -5.61 4.94 -13.12
N SER A 133 -6.82 5.17 -12.60
CA SER A 133 -7.97 5.51 -13.45
C SER A 133 -7.77 6.82 -14.21
N LEU A 134 -7.19 7.83 -13.56
CA LEU A 134 -6.85 9.11 -14.20
C LEU A 134 -5.76 8.95 -15.27
N GLN A 135 -4.74 8.13 -14.99
CA GLN A 135 -3.70 7.81 -15.96
C GLN A 135 -4.27 7.18 -17.23
N GLN A 136 -5.20 6.22 -17.09
CA GLN A 136 -5.85 5.57 -18.22
C GLN A 136 -6.72 6.57 -19.02
N GLN A 137 -7.47 7.44 -18.35
CA GLN A 137 -8.25 8.48 -19.03
C GLN A 137 -7.37 9.45 -19.83
N ILE A 138 -6.19 9.81 -19.29
CA ILE A 138 -5.23 10.69 -19.98
C ILE A 138 -4.66 10.01 -21.21
N LYS A 139 -4.24 8.75 -21.09
CA LYS A 139 -3.76 7.95 -22.22
C LYS A 139 -4.85 7.85 -23.30
N ALA A 140 -6.10 7.54 -22.91
CA ALA A 140 -7.24 7.43 -23.83
C ALA A 140 -7.58 8.75 -24.54
N ALA A 141 -7.33 9.89 -23.90
CA ALA A 141 -7.50 11.23 -24.48
C ALA A 141 -6.32 11.67 -25.37
N GLY A 142 -5.35 10.78 -25.66
CA GLY A 142 -4.16 11.09 -26.45
C GLY A 142 -3.11 11.93 -25.70
N GLY A 143 -3.23 12.03 -24.37
CA GLY A 143 -2.25 12.71 -23.52
C GLY A 143 -1.13 11.77 -23.09
N SER A 144 0.06 12.32 -22.85
CA SER A 144 1.19 11.61 -22.28
C SER A 144 1.26 11.84 -20.76
N ILE A 145 1.52 10.78 -20.01
CA ILE A 145 1.88 10.89 -18.59
C ILE A 145 3.33 11.34 -18.54
N PRO A 146 3.69 12.42 -17.83
CA PRO A 146 5.08 12.78 -17.63
C PRO A 146 5.79 11.62 -16.94
N THR A 147 6.69 10.95 -17.65
CA THR A 147 7.73 10.13 -17.04
C THR A 147 8.75 11.08 -16.40
N GLN A 148 9.16 10.79 -15.17
CA GLN A 148 10.20 11.56 -14.47
C GLN A 148 11.52 11.49 -15.23
#